data_AF-A0A341EIJ2-F1
#
_entry.id   AF-A0A341EIJ2-F1
#
_cell.length_a   1.000
_cell.length_b   1.000
_cell.length_c   1.000
_cell.angle_alpha   90.00
_cell.angle_beta   90.00
_cell.angle_gamma   90.00
#
_symmetry.space_group_name_H-M   'P 1'
#
loop_
_entity.id
_entity.type
_entity.pdbx_description
1 polymer ?
#
loop_
_entity_poly.entity_id
_entity_poly.type
_entity_poly.pdbx_seq_one_letter_code
_entity_poly.pdbx_strand_id
1 'polypeptide(L)'
;MKNPCLSLLTALAVILALPAAATAGCFADYKAKQDNPLRLHYGVAQISGACEPASAETELTPRLAAEGWTLLNVLSVFGDEGLDQRKDSAGTFYLRF
;
A
#
# COMPACT_ATOMS: atom_id res chain seq x y z
N MET A 1 -42.61 -25.40 48.28
CA MET A 1 -41.63 -26.11 47.42
C MET A 1 -41.90 -25.66 45.99
N LYS A 2 -41.04 -25.03 45.19
CA LYS A 2 -39.63 -24.60 45.21
C LYS A 2 -39.55 -23.41 44.23
N ASN A 3 -38.57 -22.54 44.46
CA ASN A 3 -38.46 -21.15 44.01
C ASN A 3 -38.30 -20.96 42.48
N PRO A 4 -38.64 -19.76 41.94
CA PRO A 4 -38.31 -19.35 40.59
C PRO A 4 -36.89 -18.76 40.58
N CYS A 5 -35.95 -19.40 39.89
CA CYS A 5 -34.65 -18.78 39.61
C CYS A 5 -33.92 -19.60 38.54
N LEU A 6 -33.91 -19.14 37.30
CA LEU A 6 -32.77 -19.44 36.43
C LEU A 6 -32.61 -18.34 35.37
N SER A 7 -32.01 -17.25 35.83
CA SER A 7 -31.12 -16.43 35.01
C SER A 7 -30.11 -17.34 34.30
N LEU A 8 -29.87 -17.14 33.00
CA LEU A 8 -28.55 -16.72 32.50
C LEU A 8 -28.62 -16.42 31.00
N LEU A 9 -28.55 -15.13 30.69
CA LEU A 9 -28.20 -14.59 29.37
C LEU A 9 -26.79 -15.06 28.98
N THR A 10 -26.64 -15.73 27.85
CA THR A 10 -25.34 -15.86 27.17
C THR A 10 -25.53 -15.52 25.69
N ALA A 11 -25.46 -14.23 25.38
CA ALA A 11 -25.25 -13.75 24.03
C ALA A 11 -23.81 -14.09 23.62
N LEU A 12 -23.65 -15.07 22.74
CA LEU A 12 -22.38 -15.45 22.15
C LEU A 12 -21.98 -14.37 21.13
N ALA A 13 -21.26 -13.35 21.59
CA ALA A 13 -20.63 -12.36 20.73
C ALA A 13 -19.45 -13.03 20.00
N VAL A 14 -19.67 -13.44 18.75
CA VAL A 14 -18.60 -13.86 17.84
C VAL A 14 -17.80 -12.60 17.48
N ILE A 15 -16.67 -12.42 18.14
CA ILE A 15 -15.67 -11.42 17.75
C ILE A 15 -15.06 -11.92 16.44
N LEU A 16 -15.52 -11.38 15.32
CA LEU A 16 -14.84 -11.50 14.03
C LEU A 16 -13.46 -10.88 14.22
N ALA A 17 -12.44 -11.72 14.38
CA ALA A 17 -11.05 -11.30 14.28
C ALA A 17 -10.82 -10.85 12.83
N LEU A 18 -10.92 -9.54 12.57
CA LEU A 18 -10.40 -8.99 11.34
C LEU A 18 -8.89 -9.26 11.34
N PRO A 19 -8.31 -9.76 10.22
CA PRO A 19 -6.87 -9.85 10.13
C PRO A 19 -6.33 -8.41 10.24
N ALA A 20 -5.65 -8.13 11.35
CA ALA A 20 -4.82 -6.95 11.44
C ALA A 20 -3.76 -7.11 10.34
N ALA A 21 -3.90 -6.40 9.23
CA ALA A 21 -2.81 -6.22 8.30
C ALA A 21 -1.66 -5.64 9.14
N ALA A 22 -0.61 -6.44 9.34
CA ALA A 22 0.58 -6.01 10.03
C ALA A 22 1.04 -4.70 9.37
N THR A 23 1.34 -3.69 10.18
CA THR A 23 1.80 -2.36 9.74
C THR A 23 3.24 -2.40 9.23
N ALA A 24 3.52 -3.32 8.30
CA ALA A 24 4.67 -3.25 7.42
C ALA A 24 4.39 -2.15 6.39
N GLY A 25 5.41 -1.38 6.00
CA GLY A 25 5.26 -0.41 4.93
C GLY A 25 4.93 -1.14 3.62
N CYS A 26 3.88 -0.72 2.92
CA CYS A 26 3.59 -1.19 1.58
C CYS A 26 4.30 -0.28 0.59
N PHE A 27 5.11 -0.85 -0.29
CA PHE A 27 5.87 -0.10 -1.27
C PHE A 27 5.60 -0.62 -2.66
N ALA A 28 5.56 0.27 -3.63
CA ALA A 28 5.45 -0.07 -5.02
C ALA A 28 6.64 0.48 -5.78
N ASP A 29 7.24 -0.36 -6.63
CA ASP A 29 8.20 0.11 -7.60
C ASP A 29 7.54 0.29 -8.96
N TYR A 30 7.94 1.34 -9.65
CA TYR A 30 7.23 1.79 -10.84
C TYR A 30 8.16 2.43 -11.85
N LYS A 31 7.64 2.56 -13.07
CA LYS A 31 8.25 3.34 -14.14
C LYS A 31 7.34 4.52 -14.46
N ALA A 32 7.93 5.67 -14.68
CA ALA A 32 7.22 6.87 -15.10
C ALA A 32 7.98 7.62 -16.18
N LYS A 33 7.24 8.43 -16.94
CA LYS A 33 7.78 9.29 -18.00
C LYS A 33 7.35 10.73 -17.84
N GLN A 34 8.18 11.64 -18.33
CA GLN A 34 7.81 13.01 -18.64
C GLN A 34 8.03 13.21 -20.12
N ASP A 35 7.13 13.93 -20.76
CA ASP A 35 7.26 14.30 -22.17
C ASP A 35 7.78 15.75 -22.27
N ASN A 36 8.49 16.06 -23.37
CA ASN A 36 8.94 17.42 -23.72
C ASN A 36 9.77 18.18 -22.65
N PRO A 37 11.03 17.78 -22.34
CA PRO A 37 11.82 16.72 -22.97
C PRO A 37 11.47 15.33 -22.43
N LEU A 38 11.65 14.30 -23.26
CA LEU A 38 11.40 12.92 -22.85
C LEU A 38 12.37 12.51 -21.73
N ARG A 39 11.84 12.25 -20.54
CA ARG A 39 12.57 11.69 -19.40
C ARG A 39 11.88 10.42 -18.95
N LEU A 40 12.66 9.42 -18.60
CA LEU A 40 12.18 8.17 -18.00
C LEU A 40 12.85 8.01 -16.66
N HIS A 41 12.12 7.47 -15.69
CA HIS A 41 12.74 7.03 -14.46
C HIS A 41 12.05 5.81 -13.86
N TYR A 42 12.83 5.13 -13.04
CA TYR A 42 12.37 4.13 -12.08
C TYR A 42 12.27 4.81 -10.72
N GLY A 43 11.24 4.47 -9.95
CA GLY A 43 11.02 4.99 -8.62
C GLY A 43 10.46 3.92 -7.69
N VAL A 44 10.58 4.19 -6.40
CA VAL A 44 9.95 3.40 -5.34
C VAL A 44 9.17 4.37 -4.49
N ALA A 45 7.92 4.06 -4.20
CA ALA A 45 7.07 4.92 -3.39
C ALA A 45 6.31 4.08 -2.36
N GLN A 46 6.11 4.66 -1.19
CA GLN A 46 5.22 4.08 -0.19
C GLN A 46 3.77 4.34 -0.58
N ILE A 47 2.93 3.32 -0.45
CA ILE A 47 1.50 3.36 -0.69
C ILE A 47 0.77 3.13 0.63
N SER A 48 -0.33 3.86 0.82
CA SER A 48 -1.11 3.82 2.06
C SER A 48 -2.29 2.85 1.98
N GLY A 49 -2.68 2.45 0.76
CA GLY A 49 -3.77 1.51 0.53
C GLY A 49 -3.36 0.04 0.67
N ALA A 50 -4.17 -0.84 0.08
CA ALA A 50 -3.85 -2.26 0.04
C ALA A 50 -2.51 -2.49 -0.66
N CYS A 51 -1.76 -3.51 -0.24
CA CYS A 51 -0.48 -3.90 -0.84
C CYS A 51 -0.68 -4.60 -2.20
N GLU A 52 -1.36 -3.91 -3.12
CA GLU A 52 -1.86 -4.43 -4.38
C GLU A 52 -1.54 -3.43 -5.51
N PRO A 53 -1.19 -3.90 -6.72
CA PRO A 53 -0.83 -3.01 -7.84
C PRO A 53 -1.90 -1.96 -8.16
N ALA A 54 -3.19 -2.33 -8.10
CA ALA A 54 -4.29 -1.40 -8.37
C ALA A 54 -4.37 -0.24 -7.37
N SER A 55 -4.03 -0.48 -6.11
CA SER A 55 -3.95 0.58 -5.10
C SER A 55 -2.76 1.49 -5.38
N ALA A 56 -1.62 0.92 -5.75
CA ALA A 56 -0.43 1.68 -6.12
C ALA A 56 -0.68 2.56 -7.35
N GLU A 57 -1.33 2.05 -8.39
CA GLU A 57 -1.68 2.83 -9.57
C GLU A 57 -2.60 4.01 -9.23
N THR A 58 -3.63 3.75 -8.42
CA THR A 58 -4.61 4.77 -8.00
C THR A 58 -3.95 5.89 -7.21
N GLU A 59 -3.00 5.56 -6.34
CA GLU A 59 -2.33 6.53 -5.48
C GLU A 59 -1.19 7.26 -6.20
N LEU A 60 -0.36 6.54 -6.96
CA LEU A 60 0.83 7.09 -7.60
C LEU A 60 0.52 7.92 -8.85
N THR A 61 -0.55 7.59 -9.60
CA THR A 61 -0.92 8.36 -10.80
C THR A 61 -1.10 9.86 -10.52
N PRO A 62 -1.96 10.29 -9.56
CA PRO A 62 -2.11 11.71 -9.28
C PRO A 62 -0.87 12.35 -8.63
N ARG A 63 -0.11 11.61 -7.80
CA ARG A 63 1.13 12.10 -7.15
C ARG A 63 2.21 12.42 -8.18
N LEU A 64 2.40 11.52 -9.15
CA LEU A 64 3.34 11.69 -10.25
C LEU A 64 2.88 12.81 -11.19
N ALA A 65 1.58 12.83 -11.53
CA ALA A 65 1.01 13.83 -12.44
C ALA A 65 1.15 15.26 -11.91
N ALA A 66 1.07 15.46 -10.58
CA ALA A 66 1.28 16.77 -9.94
C ALA A 66 2.68 17.34 -10.22
N GLU A 67 3.66 16.48 -10.44
CA GLU A 67 5.05 16.83 -10.77
C GLU A 67 5.34 16.66 -12.27
N GLY A 68 4.31 16.52 -13.10
CA GLY A 68 4.40 16.36 -14.56
C GLY A 68 4.80 14.95 -15.03
N TRP A 69 4.94 13.99 -14.13
CA TRP A 69 5.24 12.60 -14.46
C TRP A 69 3.97 11.81 -14.78
N THR A 70 4.02 10.98 -15.82
CA THR A 70 3.00 10.01 -16.18
C THR A 70 3.44 8.63 -15.74
N LEU A 71 2.64 7.97 -14.89
CA LEU A 71 2.86 6.58 -14.51
C LEU A 71 2.75 5.69 -15.76
N LEU A 72 3.76 4.87 -16.00
CA LEU A 72 3.78 3.93 -17.12
C LEU A 72 3.40 2.52 -16.70
N ASN A 73 3.97 2.06 -15.58
CA ASN A 73 3.71 0.73 -15.07
C ASN A 73 4.10 0.63 -13.60
N VAL A 74 3.29 -0.07 -12.81
CA VAL A 74 3.70 -0.60 -11.50
C VAL A 74 4.34 -1.97 -11.75
N LEU A 75 5.60 -2.13 -11.36
CA LEU A 75 6.34 -3.37 -11.61
C LEU A 75 6.02 -4.42 -10.55
N SER A 76 6.00 -4.03 -9.29
CA SER A 76 5.70 -4.89 -8.15
C SER A 76 5.24 -4.06 -6.95
N VAL A 77 4.57 -4.74 -6.02
CA VAL A 77 4.28 -4.22 -4.69
C VAL A 77 4.89 -5.17 -3.68
N PHE A 78 5.52 -4.65 -2.64
CA PHE A 78 6.34 -5.40 -1.69
C PHE A 78 6.36 -4.75 -0.30
N GLY A 79 6.76 -5.53 0.70
CA GLY A 79 6.97 -5.06 2.07
C GLY A 79 8.36 -4.47 2.32
N ASP A 80 8.64 -4.08 3.56
CA ASP A 80 9.91 -3.46 3.96
C ASP A 80 11.16 -4.25 3.53
N GLU A 81 11.08 -5.58 3.44
CA GLU A 81 12.20 -6.45 3.05
C GLU A 81 12.72 -6.20 1.63
N GLY A 82 11.87 -5.68 0.74
CA GLY A 82 12.21 -5.42 -0.67
C GLY A 82 12.79 -4.02 -0.92
N LEU A 83 12.85 -3.18 0.11
CA LEU A 83 13.04 -1.74 -0.03
C LEU A 83 14.51 -1.37 -0.30
N ASP A 84 15.43 -1.84 0.54
CA ASP A 84 16.86 -1.50 0.44
C ASP A 84 17.46 -1.95 -0.91
N GLN A 85 17.00 -3.09 -1.44
CA GLN A 85 17.48 -3.66 -2.70
C GLN A 85 17.20 -2.76 -3.91
N ARG A 86 16.21 -1.86 -3.81
CA ARG A 86 15.77 -0.99 -4.90
C ARG A 86 16.27 0.44 -4.79
N LYS A 87 16.93 0.78 -3.66
CA LYS A 87 17.39 2.13 -3.34
C LYS A 87 18.31 2.72 -4.40
N ASP A 88 19.36 1.99 -4.78
CA ASP A 88 20.33 2.47 -5.76
C ASP A 88 19.72 2.59 -7.16
N SER A 89 18.79 1.71 -7.50
CA SER A 89 18.09 1.74 -8.80
C SER A 89 17.13 2.93 -8.90
N ALA A 90 16.42 3.25 -7.81
CA ALA A 90 15.48 4.38 -7.74
C ALA A 90 16.18 5.73 -7.58
N GLY A 91 17.37 5.76 -6.98
CA GLY A 91 18.19 6.96 -6.83
C GLY A 91 17.40 8.12 -6.21
N THR A 92 17.31 9.24 -6.93
CA THR A 92 16.59 10.45 -6.47
C THR A 92 15.08 10.28 -6.37
N PHE A 93 14.53 9.18 -6.89
CA PHE A 93 13.11 8.87 -6.88
C PHE A 93 12.76 7.76 -5.88
N TYR A 94 13.71 7.40 -5.01
CA TYR A 94 13.48 6.51 -3.89
C TYR A 94 12.68 7.23 -2.80
N LEU A 95 11.47 6.75 -2.52
CA LEU A 95 10.52 7.27 -1.52
C LEU A 95 10.20 8.75 -1.66
N ARG A 96 10.40 9.31 -2.86
CA ARG A 96 10.16 10.73 -3.11
C ARG A 96 8.70 11.05 -3.33
N PHE A 97 8.06 10.22 -4.14
CA PHE A 97 6.69 10.44 -4.56
C PHE A 97 5.75 9.85 -3.58
#